data_AF-A0A2W2NFJ4-F1
#
_entry.id   AF-A0A2W2NFJ4-F1
#
_cell.length_a   1.000
_cell.length_b   1.000
_cell.length_c   1.000
_cell.angle_alpha   90.00
_cell.angle_beta   90.00
_cell.angle_gamma   90.00
#
_symmetry.space_group_name_H-M   'P 1'
#
loop_
_entity.id
_entity.type
_entity.pdbx_description
1 polymer ?
#
loop_
_entity_poly.entity_id
_entity_poly.type
_entity_poly.pdbx_seq_one_letter_code
_entity_poly.pdbx_strand_id
1 'polypeptide(L)'
;MERAQQWPATGCALELLVHGVGGTTPERMLDDPRTVRITGDDTAAVFRRADDVDAETRPGKRHGTPVPEAYVWCNLTSGNGARALWLLLLPFMVVNLAHWMRPGAPGRPRTTRLYGLLVRLAGLTLTVLLVAAACEVALDLTAWQCAGTRACAARHSWLGFLSPAAGGWWSAPGRRLALAALVPAALTGLLWYLAHRTWSAYESQQPMSRAPEPEEDTGTGSLGRPGFWYGRRLVARLRAAHTAAGLLTVAAAIAAPTAALDRRPGGPAVLDVLGRLLPAALLAWAAAVVWVVCRRGRTEHLLDRQLDRHLVRRLPLGALLLLLLTAVYAGWSRPGWTSAGRLAGDTTFGGLALGQGLLVVALGITAHALYRTRPDPRAVLRGLGGPAVAMLACALGGVMSGGVCQRVADWLDGTGTSIPGPPVMLTWQASVIPPLLLVLLVLCGRLAGRARRLARALRATVERDHPGEPSDPERTRRIARTRAMATLTDDAPLVVGVTSAATLVLGAAALVGALGTGRTPAGAAAGTHPALQGAAQT
;
A
#
# COMPACT_ATOMS: atom_id res chain seq x y z
N MET A 1 -21.45 -14.78 53.79
CA MET A 1 -20.66 -13.53 53.90
C MET A 1 -19.83 -13.38 52.64
N GLU A 2 -20.49 -12.91 51.57
CA GLU A 2 -19.83 -12.52 50.32
C GLU A 2 -19.10 -11.20 50.54
N ARG A 3 -17.80 -11.17 50.24
CA ARG A 3 -17.06 -9.91 50.18
C ARG A 3 -17.50 -9.19 48.92
N ALA A 4 -18.40 -8.22 49.09
CA ALA A 4 -18.61 -7.16 48.12
C ALA A 4 -17.24 -6.54 47.79
N GLN A 5 -16.79 -6.70 46.56
CA GLN A 5 -15.68 -5.93 46.01
C GLN A 5 -16.04 -4.44 46.15
N GLN A 6 -15.44 -3.79 47.13
CA GLN A 6 -15.49 -2.34 47.25
C GLN A 6 -14.70 -1.76 46.08
N TRP A 7 -15.42 -1.34 45.03
CA TRP A 7 -14.87 -0.39 44.05
C TRP A 7 -14.40 0.87 44.81
N PRO A 8 -13.21 1.43 44.50
CA PRO A 8 -12.79 2.67 45.12
C PRO A 8 -13.84 3.75 44.83
N ALA A 9 -14.35 4.37 45.90
CA ALA A 9 -15.37 5.40 45.83
C ALA A 9 -14.75 6.76 45.44
N THR A 10 -14.39 6.98 44.16
CA THR A 10 -14.09 8.33 43.61
C THR A 10 -14.05 8.35 42.06
N GLY A 11 -15.12 7.97 41.35
CA GLY A 11 -15.13 8.11 39.89
C GLY A 11 -16.53 8.27 39.33
N CYS A 12 -16.76 9.34 38.58
CA CYS A 12 -17.98 9.48 37.77
C CYS A 12 -18.01 8.35 36.73
N ALA A 13 -19.14 7.66 36.57
CA ALA A 13 -19.32 6.73 35.46
C ALA A 13 -19.30 7.52 34.13
N LEU A 14 -18.64 6.99 33.09
CA LEU A 14 -18.55 7.61 31.77
C LEU A 14 -19.27 6.73 30.73
N GLU A 15 -19.97 7.35 29.81
CA GLU A 15 -20.56 6.71 28.63
C GLU A 15 -19.86 7.24 27.38
N LEU A 16 -19.15 6.39 26.65
CA LEU A 16 -18.47 6.78 25.41
C LEU A 16 -19.38 6.55 24.20
N LEU A 17 -19.89 7.64 23.63
CA LEU A 17 -20.65 7.65 22.39
C LEU A 17 -19.68 7.65 21.21
N VAL A 18 -19.81 6.67 20.31
CA VAL A 18 -18.96 6.53 19.12
C VAL A 18 -19.85 6.48 17.88
N HIS A 19 -19.70 7.44 16.99
CA HIS A 19 -20.46 7.47 15.74
C HIS A 19 -19.94 6.44 14.73
N GLY A 20 -20.81 5.95 13.84
CA GLY A 20 -20.43 5.14 12.67
C GLY A 20 -19.73 5.96 11.57
N VAL A 21 -19.56 5.40 10.37
CA VAL A 21 -18.96 6.14 9.24
C VAL A 21 -19.98 7.15 8.70
N GLY A 22 -19.89 8.43 9.11
CA GLY A 22 -20.90 9.42 8.70
C GLY A 22 -20.69 10.88 9.10
N GLY A 23 -19.60 11.21 9.80
CA GLY A 23 -19.30 12.62 10.10
C GLY A 23 -20.22 13.27 11.12
N THR A 24 -20.88 12.51 12.00
CA THR A 24 -21.75 13.07 13.04
C THR A 24 -20.97 14.03 13.94
N THR A 25 -21.54 15.20 14.20
CA THR A 25 -20.91 16.23 15.03
C THR A 25 -21.10 15.92 16.52
N PRO A 26 -20.23 16.44 17.42
CA PRO A 26 -20.38 16.20 18.84
C PRO A 26 -21.71 16.74 19.37
N GLU A 27 -22.23 17.84 18.81
CA GLU A 27 -23.53 18.42 19.23
C GLU A 27 -24.68 17.45 18.98
N ARG A 28 -24.66 16.75 17.84
CA ARG A 28 -25.68 15.75 17.51
C ARG A 28 -25.55 14.48 18.33
N MET A 29 -24.32 14.08 18.67
CA MET A 29 -24.09 12.90 19.50
C MET A 29 -24.50 13.16 20.95
N LEU A 30 -24.18 14.34 21.47
CA LEU A 30 -24.46 14.73 22.84
C LEU A 30 -25.85 15.37 22.99
N ASP A 31 -26.57 15.62 21.91
CA ASP A 31 -27.84 16.35 21.89
C ASP A 31 -27.73 17.70 22.65
N ASP A 32 -26.62 18.41 22.46
CA ASP A 32 -26.32 19.67 23.13
C ASP A 32 -25.50 20.59 22.21
N PRO A 33 -25.93 21.84 21.95
CA PRO A 33 -25.19 22.77 21.11
C PRO A 33 -23.89 23.29 21.75
N ARG A 34 -23.72 23.14 23.08
CA ARG A 34 -22.57 23.64 23.84
C ARG A 34 -21.63 22.48 24.17
N THR A 35 -20.86 22.05 23.18
CA THR A 35 -19.85 21.01 23.37
C THR A 35 -18.46 21.60 23.63
N VAL A 36 -17.67 20.91 24.46
CA VAL A 36 -16.31 21.31 24.82
C VAL A 36 -15.39 20.14 24.55
N ARG A 37 -14.30 20.39 23.80
CA ARG A 37 -13.24 19.39 23.59
C ARG A 37 -12.46 19.19 24.88
N ILE A 38 -12.51 17.98 25.42
CA ILE A 38 -11.81 17.61 26.65
C ILE A 38 -10.39 17.09 26.35
N THR A 39 -10.23 16.34 25.26
CA THR A 39 -8.94 15.81 24.85
C THR A 39 -8.91 15.52 23.35
N GLY A 40 -7.71 15.34 22.80
CA GLY A 40 -7.46 15.13 21.37
C GLY A 40 -7.21 16.43 20.61
N ASP A 41 -7.37 16.37 19.29
CA ASP A 41 -7.07 17.46 18.36
C ASP A 41 -8.18 17.65 17.34
N ASP A 42 -7.94 18.40 16.26
CA ASP A 42 -8.93 18.64 15.20
C ASP A 42 -9.18 17.39 14.33
N THR A 43 -8.35 16.35 14.45
CA THR A 43 -8.44 15.11 13.69
C THR A 43 -9.28 14.05 14.41
N ALA A 44 -9.04 13.87 15.71
CA ALA A 44 -9.84 13.00 16.56
C ALA A 44 -9.84 13.53 18.00
N ALA A 45 -11.02 13.65 18.59
CA ALA A 45 -11.18 14.25 19.89
C ALA A 45 -12.38 13.69 20.66
N VAL A 46 -12.32 13.85 21.98
CA VAL A 46 -13.41 13.55 22.89
C VAL A 46 -14.03 14.87 23.34
N PHE A 47 -15.36 14.95 23.24
CA PHE A 47 -16.15 16.10 23.62
C PHE A 47 -17.10 15.74 24.76
N ARG A 48 -17.34 16.70 25.65
CA ARG A 48 -18.41 16.66 26.65
C ARG A 48 -19.36 17.82 26.43
N ARG A 49 -20.56 17.74 27.04
CA ARG A 49 -21.42 18.90 27.21
C ARG A 49 -20.72 19.91 28.12
N ALA A 50 -20.95 21.21 27.92
CA ALA A 50 -20.32 22.26 28.72
C ALA A 50 -20.58 22.10 30.23
N ASP A 51 -21.75 21.60 30.61
CA ASP A 51 -22.14 21.38 32.01
C ASP A 51 -21.43 20.17 32.65
N ASP A 52 -20.78 19.32 31.83
CA ASP A 52 -20.18 18.04 32.22
C ASP A 52 -18.64 18.06 32.22
N VAL A 53 -18.02 19.19 31.86
CA VAL A 53 -16.57 19.35 31.81
C VAL A 53 -15.92 18.97 33.15
N ASP A 54 -16.50 19.42 34.26
CA ASP A 54 -16.00 19.24 35.63
C ASP A 54 -16.59 18.02 36.36
N ALA A 55 -17.17 17.05 35.63
CA ALA A 55 -17.89 15.94 36.26
C ALA A 55 -17.03 15.09 37.21
N GLU A 56 -15.71 15.02 36.96
CA GLU A 56 -14.75 14.29 37.80
C GLU A 56 -14.46 15.01 39.13
N THR A 57 -14.54 16.35 39.15
CA THR A 57 -14.29 17.16 40.36
C THR A 57 -15.57 17.47 41.15
N ARG A 58 -16.75 17.19 40.58
CA ARG A 58 -18.08 17.42 41.20
C ARG A 58 -18.98 16.18 41.20
N PRO A 59 -18.56 15.04 41.79
CA PRO A 59 -19.30 13.77 41.73
C PRO A 59 -20.70 13.82 42.37
N GLY A 60 -20.99 14.81 43.22
CA GLY A 60 -22.28 14.96 43.91
C GLY A 60 -23.46 15.43 43.06
N LYS A 61 -23.25 15.92 41.83
CA LYS A 61 -24.34 16.43 40.97
C LYS A 61 -25.06 15.36 40.15
N ARG A 62 -24.43 14.20 39.93
CA ARG A 62 -24.99 13.09 39.15
C ARG A 62 -24.72 11.76 39.86
N HIS A 63 -25.53 11.46 40.87
CA HIS A 63 -25.53 10.11 41.43
C HIS A 63 -26.36 9.20 40.51
N GLY A 64 -25.68 8.28 39.82
CA GLY A 64 -26.30 7.17 39.10
C GLY A 64 -26.38 7.30 37.57
N THR A 65 -26.13 8.47 36.97
CA THR A 65 -26.11 8.64 35.51
C THR A 65 -24.69 8.77 34.97
N PRO A 66 -24.29 7.95 33.97
CA PRO A 66 -23.02 8.13 33.28
C PRO A 66 -22.94 9.50 32.61
N VAL A 67 -21.74 10.08 32.56
CA VAL A 67 -21.46 11.30 31.80
C VAL A 67 -21.18 10.91 30.34
N PRO A 68 -21.99 11.41 29.38
CA PRO A 68 -21.79 11.09 27.98
C PRO A 68 -20.60 11.87 27.41
N GLU A 69 -19.73 11.15 26.72
CA GLU A 69 -18.58 11.65 25.99
C GLU A 69 -18.71 11.28 24.53
N ALA A 70 -18.67 12.27 23.63
CA ALA A 70 -18.66 12.00 22.19
C ALA A 70 -17.23 11.87 21.69
N TYR A 71 -16.87 10.67 21.22
CA TYR A 71 -15.64 10.46 20.46
C TYR A 71 -15.90 10.72 18.97
N VAL A 72 -15.36 11.85 18.51
CA VAL A 72 -15.48 12.30 17.13
C VAL A 72 -14.20 11.95 16.38
N TRP A 73 -14.33 11.12 15.35
CA TRP A 73 -13.20 10.54 14.61
C TRP A 73 -13.33 10.65 13.10
N CYS A 74 -14.37 11.33 12.60
CA CYS A 74 -14.66 11.47 11.17
C CYS A 74 -13.50 12.13 10.39
N ASN A 75 -12.76 13.04 11.01
CA ASN A 75 -11.58 13.64 10.39
C ASN A 75 -10.40 12.67 10.26
N LEU A 76 -10.47 11.42 10.76
CA LEU A 76 -9.56 10.35 10.35
C LEU A 76 -9.89 9.81 8.96
N THR A 77 -11.15 9.81 8.54
CA THR A 77 -11.62 9.15 7.28
C THR A 77 -12.08 10.10 6.18
N SER A 78 -12.60 11.30 6.47
CA SER A 78 -13.22 12.19 5.47
C SER A 78 -12.71 13.66 5.44
N GLY A 79 -11.47 13.94 5.83
CA GLY A 79 -10.87 15.30 5.88
C GLY A 79 -10.33 15.89 4.55
N ASN A 80 -9.37 16.82 4.66
CA ASN A 80 -8.77 17.69 3.61
C ASN A 80 -8.55 17.05 2.20
N GLY A 81 -8.79 17.82 1.13
CA GLY A 81 -8.59 17.45 -0.29
C GLY A 81 -7.16 17.00 -0.68
N ALA A 82 -6.15 17.36 0.11
CA ALA A 82 -4.81 16.74 0.00
C ALA A 82 -4.83 15.21 0.16
N ARG A 83 -5.96 14.64 0.63
CA ARG A 83 -6.15 13.20 0.71
C ARG A 83 -6.21 12.48 -0.63
N ALA A 84 -6.51 13.17 -1.73
CA ALA A 84 -6.44 12.57 -3.07
C ALA A 84 -5.03 12.03 -3.36
N LEU A 85 -3.99 12.64 -2.79
CA LEU A 85 -2.60 12.17 -2.91
C LEU A 85 -2.37 10.81 -2.21
N TRP A 86 -3.24 10.38 -1.28
CA TRP A 86 -3.17 9.03 -0.69
C TRP A 86 -3.51 7.92 -1.68
N LEU A 87 -4.15 8.22 -2.82
CA LEU A 87 -4.39 7.21 -3.85
C LEU A 87 -3.08 6.59 -4.35
N LEU A 88 -1.98 7.37 -4.37
CA LEU A 88 -0.64 6.84 -4.67
C LEU A 88 -0.19 5.77 -3.67
N LEU A 89 -0.62 5.89 -2.41
CA LEU A 89 -0.30 4.98 -1.32
C LEU A 89 -1.37 3.90 -1.09
N LEU A 90 -2.41 3.85 -1.92
CA LEU A 90 -3.49 2.88 -1.81
C LEU A 90 -3.00 1.42 -1.77
N PRO A 91 -2.02 0.98 -2.60
CA PRO A 91 -1.47 -0.38 -2.48
C PRO A 91 -0.92 -0.69 -1.09
N PHE A 92 -0.27 0.28 -0.44
CA PHE A 92 0.27 0.14 0.92
C PHE A 92 -0.83 0.10 1.97
N MET A 93 -1.89 0.90 1.80
CA MET A 93 -3.04 0.86 2.68
C MET A 93 -3.73 -0.51 2.63
N VAL A 94 -3.90 -1.07 1.42
CA VAL A 94 -4.55 -2.36 1.21
C VAL A 94 -3.69 -3.51 1.75
N VAL A 95 -2.37 -3.55 1.52
CA VAL A 95 -1.51 -4.62 2.06
C VAL A 95 -1.45 -4.60 3.59
N ASN A 96 -1.57 -3.43 4.21
CA ASN A 96 -1.60 -3.32 5.67
C ASN A 96 -2.83 -4.02 6.29
N LEU A 97 -3.95 -4.12 5.55
CA LEU A 97 -5.12 -4.89 6.00
C LEU A 97 -4.80 -6.38 6.12
N ALA A 98 -3.88 -6.92 5.32
CA ALA A 98 -3.54 -8.34 5.31
C ALA A 98 -3.09 -8.82 6.70
N HIS A 99 -2.36 -7.98 7.44
CA HIS A 99 -1.92 -8.33 8.80
C HIS A 99 -3.09 -8.63 9.73
N TRP A 100 -4.14 -7.81 9.67
CA TRP A 100 -5.31 -7.90 10.54
C TRP A 100 -6.27 -9.02 10.13
N MET A 101 -6.24 -9.43 8.86
CA MET A 101 -7.07 -10.52 8.33
C MET A 101 -6.44 -11.91 8.51
N ARG A 102 -5.37 -12.02 9.30
CA ARG A 102 -4.72 -13.29 9.61
C ARG A 102 -5.63 -14.19 10.46
N PRO A 103 -5.82 -15.47 10.11
CA PRO A 103 -6.55 -16.41 10.97
C PRO A 103 -5.91 -16.56 12.36
N GLY A 104 -6.75 -16.65 13.40
CA GLY A 104 -6.31 -16.93 14.76
C GLY A 104 -5.92 -18.41 14.92
N ALA A 105 -4.69 -18.68 15.38
CA ALA A 105 -4.21 -20.05 15.58
C ALA A 105 -3.33 -20.15 16.84
N PRO A 106 -3.90 -20.52 18.00
CA PRO A 106 -3.13 -20.81 19.20
C PRO A 106 -2.11 -21.93 18.93
N GLY A 107 -0.92 -21.86 19.55
CA GLY A 107 0.09 -22.92 19.45
C GLY A 107 0.88 -23.01 18.13
N ARG A 108 0.72 -22.07 17.19
CA ARG A 108 1.48 -22.04 15.91
C ARG A 108 2.39 -20.81 15.72
N PRO A 109 3.26 -20.48 16.70
CA PRO A 109 4.03 -19.22 16.67
C PRO A 109 4.95 -19.08 15.45
N ARG A 110 5.47 -20.19 14.89
CA ARG A 110 6.32 -20.16 13.69
C ARG A 110 5.52 -19.76 12.45
N THR A 111 4.35 -20.36 12.23
CA THR A 111 3.47 -20.06 11.09
C THR A 111 2.91 -18.64 11.18
N THR A 112 2.54 -18.17 12.38
CA THR A 112 2.13 -16.77 12.61
C THR A 112 3.25 -15.78 12.27
N ARG A 113 4.51 -16.11 12.63
CA ARG A 113 5.68 -15.29 12.28
C ARG A 113 5.95 -15.29 10.78
N LEU A 114 5.83 -16.44 10.13
CA LEU A 114 5.96 -16.57 8.67
C LEU A 114 4.90 -15.74 7.95
N TYR A 115 3.64 -15.81 8.38
CA TYR A 115 2.57 -14.96 7.82
C TYR A 115 2.94 -13.47 7.90
N GLY A 116 3.34 -13.01 9.10
CA GLY A 116 3.74 -11.62 9.28
C GLY A 116 4.97 -11.24 8.44
N LEU A 117 5.91 -12.17 8.26
CA LEU A 117 7.07 -11.99 7.38
C LEU A 117 6.65 -11.79 5.93
N LEU A 118 5.81 -12.67 5.41
CA LEU A 118 5.33 -12.62 4.02
C LEU A 118 4.59 -11.30 3.73
N VAL A 119 3.76 -10.82 4.66
CA VAL A 119 3.09 -9.51 4.54
C VAL A 119 4.10 -8.36 4.50
N ARG A 120 5.14 -8.38 5.35
CA ARG A 120 6.19 -7.35 5.32
C ARG A 120 7.00 -7.37 4.03
N LEU A 121 7.32 -8.56 3.51
CA LEU A 121 8.00 -8.71 2.22
C LEU A 121 7.12 -8.21 1.07
N ALA A 122 5.81 -8.48 1.08
CA ALA A 122 4.87 -7.92 0.10
C ALA A 122 4.84 -6.38 0.16
N GLY A 123 4.84 -5.79 1.36
CA GLY A 123 4.97 -4.34 1.51
C GLY A 123 6.29 -3.80 0.95
N LEU A 124 7.40 -4.51 1.17
CA LEU A 124 8.71 -4.13 0.65
C LEU A 124 8.75 -4.17 -0.89
N THR A 125 8.19 -5.22 -1.51
CA THR A 125 8.14 -5.31 -2.98
C THR A 125 7.28 -4.22 -3.59
N LEU A 126 6.21 -3.78 -2.93
CA LEU A 126 5.44 -2.60 -3.37
C LEU A 126 6.27 -1.30 -3.35
N THR A 127 7.21 -1.17 -2.42
CA THR A 127 8.14 -0.01 -2.40
C THR A 127 9.10 -0.07 -3.56
N VAL A 128 9.69 -1.24 -3.81
CA VAL A 128 10.57 -1.45 -4.95
C VAL A 128 9.80 -1.20 -6.26
N LEU A 129 8.57 -1.69 -6.38
CA LEU A 129 7.73 -1.49 -7.56
C LEU A 129 7.42 0.00 -7.81
N LEU A 130 6.98 0.72 -6.77
CA LEU A 130 6.69 2.16 -6.87
C LEU A 130 7.91 2.96 -7.32
N VAL A 131 9.07 2.72 -6.70
CA VAL A 131 10.30 3.45 -7.04
C VAL A 131 10.86 3.00 -8.39
N ALA A 132 10.75 1.72 -8.73
CA ALA A 132 11.12 1.22 -10.05
C ALA A 132 10.27 1.84 -11.16
N ALA A 133 8.96 2.03 -10.95
CA ALA A 133 8.10 2.74 -11.90
C ALA A 133 8.49 4.21 -12.05
N ALA A 134 8.89 4.88 -10.96
CA ALA A 134 9.42 6.24 -11.04
C ALA A 134 10.77 6.29 -11.78
N CYS A 135 11.64 5.28 -11.58
CA CYS A 135 12.87 5.11 -12.35
C CYS A 135 12.58 4.86 -13.83
N GLU A 136 11.60 4.04 -14.16
CA GLU A 136 11.18 3.77 -15.53
C GLU A 136 10.78 5.07 -16.25
N VAL A 137 9.94 5.88 -15.61
CA VAL A 137 9.53 7.18 -16.16
C VAL A 137 10.70 8.16 -16.30
N ALA A 138 11.49 8.36 -15.24
CA ALA A 138 12.52 9.39 -15.22
C ALA A 138 13.79 8.98 -15.96
N LEU A 139 14.29 7.77 -15.68
CA LEU A 139 15.56 7.27 -16.21
C LEU A 139 15.40 6.68 -17.61
N ASP A 140 14.46 5.76 -17.81
CA ASP A 140 14.32 5.08 -19.10
C ASP A 140 13.57 5.95 -20.12
N LEU A 141 12.28 6.21 -19.90
CA LEU A 141 11.45 6.92 -20.88
C LEU A 141 11.95 8.35 -21.16
N THR A 142 12.24 9.11 -20.10
CA THR A 142 12.59 10.53 -20.23
C THR A 142 14.07 10.74 -20.58
N ALA A 143 15.00 10.25 -19.75
CA ALA A 143 16.41 10.58 -19.86
C ALA A 143 17.20 9.68 -20.84
N TRP A 144 16.80 8.42 -21.00
CA TRP A 144 17.46 7.48 -21.89
C TRP A 144 16.84 7.48 -23.29
N GLN A 145 15.54 7.25 -23.39
CA GLN A 145 14.84 7.12 -24.67
C GLN A 145 14.56 8.50 -25.28
N CYS A 146 13.73 9.35 -24.66
CA CYS A 146 13.31 10.60 -25.30
C CYS A 146 14.44 11.62 -25.42
N ALA A 147 15.17 11.89 -24.33
CA ALA A 147 16.33 12.78 -24.40
C ALA A 147 17.47 12.19 -25.25
N GLY A 148 17.56 10.86 -25.37
CA GLY A 148 18.50 10.16 -26.25
C GLY A 148 18.17 10.30 -27.74
N THR A 149 16.89 10.43 -28.08
CA THR A 149 16.41 10.53 -29.46
C THR A 149 16.21 11.98 -29.89
N ARG A 150 16.93 12.42 -30.93
CA ARG A 150 16.85 13.80 -31.44
C ARG A 150 15.42 14.25 -31.76
N ALA A 151 14.65 13.41 -32.44
CA ALA A 151 13.26 13.72 -32.81
C ALA A 151 12.35 13.93 -31.59
N CYS A 152 12.49 13.09 -30.54
CA CYS A 152 11.72 13.24 -29.31
C CYS A 152 12.15 14.48 -28.52
N ALA A 153 13.46 14.65 -28.29
CA ALA A 153 14.00 15.80 -27.58
C ALA A 153 13.66 17.15 -28.26
N ALA A 154 13.61 17.20 -29.60
CA ALA A 154 13.24 18.41 -30.34
C ALA A 154 11.78 18.85 -30.10
N ARG A 155 10.88 17.91 -29.77
CA ARG A 155 9.48 18.21 -29.42
C ARG A 155 9.33 18.75 -27.99
N HIS A 156 10.32 18.51 -27.13
CA HIS A 156 10.29 18.85 -25.71
C HIS A 156 11.46 19.77 -25.39
N SER A 157 11.30 21.08 -25.60
CA SER A 157 12.38 22.08 -25.49
C SER A 157 13.15 22.03 -24.15
N TRP A 158 12.48 21.67 -23.06
CA TRP A 158 13.07 21.49 -21.73
C TRP A 158 14.05 20.31 -21.63
N LEU A 159 14.03 19.36 -22.58
CA LEU A 159 15.01 18.28 -22.73
C LEU A 159 16.18 18.63 -23.65
N GLY A 160 16.16 19.78 -24.34
CA GLY A 160 17.14 20.14 -25.37
C GLY A 160 18.59 20.07 -24.88
N PHE A 161 18.87 20.52 -23.66
CA PHE A 161 20.21 20.50 -23.07
C PHE A 161 20.74 19.08 -22.75
N LEU A 162 19.84 18.09 -22.68
CA LEU A 162 20.15 16.66 -22.53
C LEU A 162 20.30 15.96 -23.88
N SER A 163 19.93 16.60 -24.99
CA SER A 163 19.98 15.98 -26.31
C SER A 163 21.42 15.75 -26.76
N PRO A 164 21.72 14.63 -27.45
CA PRO A 164 23.01 14.44 -28.12
C PRO A 164 23.32 15.56 -29.12
N ALA A 165 22.29 16.21 -29.69
CA ALA A 165 22.47 17.32 -30.63
C ALA A 165 23.05 18.59 -29.98
N ALA A 166 22.87 18.78 -28.67
CA ALA A 166 23.40 19.94 -27.97
C ALA A 166 24.91 19.84 -27.69
N GLY A 167 25.51 18.64 -27.75
CA GLY A 167 26.95 18.41 -27.52
C GLY A 167 27.49 18.82 -26.15
N GLY A 168 26.63 19.26 -25.22
CA GLY A 168 27.01 19.82 -23.92
C GLY A 168 27.34 18.76 -22.86
N TRP A 169 27.79 19.21 -21.67
CA TRP A 169 28.18 18.35 -20.55
C TRP A 169 27.12 17.30 -20.17
N TRP A 170 25.85 17.69 -20.21
CA TRP A 170 24.71 16.85 -19.84
C TRP A 170 24.22 15.92 -20.96
N SER A 171 24.77 16.01 -22.17
CA SER A 171 24.35 15.14 -23.29
C SER A 171 24.81 13.67 -23.13
N ALA A 172 25.83 13.43 -22.30
CA ALA A 172 26.37 12.09 -22.09
C ALA A 172 25.38 11.20 -21.31
N PRO A 173 25.08 9.95 -21.76
CA PRO A 173 24.03 9.12 -21.18
C PRO A 173 24.09 8.97 -19.66
N GLY A 174 25.27 8.65 -19.11
CA GLY A 174 25.43 8.45 -17.67
C GLY A 174 25.16 9.68 -16.81
N ARG A 175 25.45 10.89 -17.31
CA ARG A 175 25.16 12.15 -16.62
C ARG A 175 23.67 12.49 -16.67
N ARG A 176 22.98 12.15 -17.77
CA ARG A 176 21.52 12.26 -17.88
C ARG A 176 20.83 11.37 -16.85
N LEU A 177 21.28 10.12 -16.74
CA LEU A 177 20.76 9.17 -15.76
C LEU A 177 20.99 9.68 -14.33
N ALA A 178 22.19 10.19 -14.02
CA ALA A 178 22.50 10.76 -12.72
C ALA A 178 21.62 11.97 -12.37
N LEU A 179 21.34 12.86 -13.34
CA LEU A 179 20.44 13.99 -13.14
C LEU A 179 18.99 13.54 -12.96
N ALA A 180 18.51 12.64 -13.81
CA ALA A 180 17.14 12.15 -13.76
C ALA A 180 16.85 11.33 -12.50
N ALA A 181 17.88 10.73 -11.89
CA ALA A 181 17.78 10.02 -10.61
C ALA A 181 17.31 10.90 -9.45
N LEU A 182 17.44 12.21 -9.56
CA LEU A 182 16.92 13.15 -8.57
C LEU A 182 15.40 13.02 -8.40
N VAL A 183 14.66 12.67 -9.46
CA VAL A 183 13.19 12.52 -9.39
C VAL A 183 12.77 11.35 -8.49
N PRO A 184 13.16 10.08 -8.73
CA PRO A 184 12.79 8.97 -7.85
C PRO A 184 13.49 9.05 -6.47
N ALA A 185 14.65 9.69 -6.37
CA ALA A 185 15.29 9.97 -5.07
C ALA A 185 14.48 10.99 -4.25
N ALA A 186 13.99 12.07 -4.88
CA ALA A 186 13.12 13.06 -4.24
C ALA A 186 11.77 12.45 -3.81
N LEU A 187 11.18 11.57 -4.63
CA LEU A 187 9.99 10.79 -4.24
C LEU A 187 10.27 9.97 -2.98
N THR A 188 11.39 9.25 -2.94
CA THR A 188 11.80 8.45 -1.77
C THR A 188 12.02 9.33 -0.54
N GLY A 189 12.65 10.50 -0.71
CA GLY A 189 12.86 11.49 0.34
C GLY A 189 11.54 12.08 0.88
N LEU A 190 10.59 12.38 0.00
CA LEU A 190 9.26 12.85 0.37
C LEU A 190 8.50 11.80 1.19
N LEU A 191 8.51 10.53 0.73
CA LEU A 191 7.88 9.43 1.47
C LEU A 191 8.55 9.20 2.83
N TRP A 192 9.88 9.29 2.91
CA TRP A 192 10.59 9.25 4.18
C TRP A 192 10.15 10.38 5.12
N TYR A 193 10.07 11.62 4.61
CA TYR A 193 9.67 12.78 5.39
C TYR A 193 8.24 12.62 5.93
N LEU A 194 7.28 12.24 5.07
CA LEU A 194 5.89 12.01 5.46
C LEU A 194 5.76 10.86 6.48
N ALA A 195 6.48 9.76 6.28
CA ALA A 195 6.51 8.64 7.21
C ALA A 195 7.20 8.98 8.53
N HIS A 196 8.18 9.89 8.52
CA HIS A 196 8.84 10.36 9.74
C HIS A 196 7.93 11.27 10.55
N ARG A 197 7.27 12.24 9.88
CA ARG A 197 6.34 13.17 10.51
C ARG A 197 5.16 12.46 11.18
N THR A 198 4.50 11.54 10.46
CA THR A 198 3.36 10.78 11.00
C THR A 198 3.77 9.88 12.15
N TRP A 199 4.86 9.12 12.00
CA TRP A 199 5.40 8.29 13.08
C TRP A 199 5.77 9.09 14.32
N SER A 200 6.44 10.24 14.15
CA SER A 200 6.83 11.07 15.28
C SER A 200 5.62 11.62 16.04
N ALA A 201 4.55 12.00 15.33
CA ALA A 201 3.32 12.48 15.94
C ALA A 201 2.65 11.38 16.78
N TYR A 202 2.39 10.20 16.20
CA TYR A 202 1.64 9.14 16.88
C TYR A 202 2.45 8.38 17.93
N GLU A 203 3.72 8.04 17.64
CA GLU A 203 4.54 7.19 18.53
C GLU A 203 5.30 7.99 19.60
N SER A 204 5.10 9.30 19.66
CA SER A 204 5.52 10.13 20.80
C SER A 204 4.60 9.95 22.01
N GLN A 205 3.34 9.54 21.78
CA GLN A 205 2.38 9.24 22.82
C GLN A 205 2.70 7.88 23.44
N GLN A 206 3.15 7.90 24.70
CA GLN A 206 3.48 6.67 25.42
C GLN A 206 2.21 6.11 26.07
N PRO A 207 1.95 4.79 25.97
CA PRO A 207 0.86 4.17 26.71
C PRO A 207 0.99 4.45 28.20
N MET A 208 -0.14 4.75 28.86
CA MET A 208 -0.18 4.90 30.31
C MET A 208 0.38 3.64 30.96
N SER A 209 1.36 3.81 31.84
CA SER A 209 1.94 2.69 32.59
C SER A 209 0.94 2.30 33.68
N ARG A 210 0.09 1.31 33.43
CA ARG A 210 -0.76 0.72 34.47
C ARG A 210 0.06 -0.26 35.31
N ALA A 211 -0.18 -0.28 36.61
CA ALA A 211 0.25 -1.41 37.44
C ALA A 211 -0.32 -2.68 36.79
N PRO A 212 0.45 -3.78 36.70
CA PRO A 212 -0.10 -5.04 36.20
C PRO A 212 -1.27 -5.43 37.10
N GLU A 213 -2.50 -5.31 36.57
CA GLU A 213 -3.64 -5.95 37.21
C GLU A 213 -3.36 -7.45 37.22
N PRO A 214 -3.75 -8.18 38.28
CA PRO A 214 -3.67 -9.63 38.29
C PRO A 214 -4.27 -10.12 36.97
N GLU A 215 -3.52 -10.94 36.24
CA GLU A 215 -3.98 -11.58 35.02
C GLU A 215 -5.12 -12.52 35.45
N GLU A 216 -6.34 -11.98 35.60
CA GLU A 216 -7.52 -12.81 35.58
C GLU A 216 -7.46 -13.48 34.21
N ASP A 217 -7.32 -14.81 34.24
CA ASP A 217 -7.26 -15.70 33.08
C ASP A 217 -8.61 -15.71 32.31
N THR A 218 -9.38 -14.62 32.42
CA THR A 218 -10.61 -14.30 31.70
C THR A 218 -10.26 -13.81 30.30
N GLY A 219 -9.50 -14.60 29.54
CA GLY A 219 -9.42 -14.50 28.07
C GLY A 219 -9.29 -13.09 27.48
N THR A 220 -8.56 -12.17 28.12
CA THR A 220 -8.43 -10.79 27.62
C THR A 220 -7.82 -10.84 26.21
N GLY A 221 -8.61 -10.40 25.22
CA GLY A 221 -8.23 -10.48 23.81
C GLY A 221 -6.92 -9.74 23.53
N SER A 222 -6.27 -10.00 22.39
CA SER A 222 -4.94 -9.43 22.08
C SER A 222 -4.89 -7.90 22.15
N LEU A 223 -6.03 -7.22 21.98
CA LEU A 223 -6.18 -5.76 22.04
C LEU A 223 -5.86 -5.15 23.41
N GLY A 224 -6.04 -5.92 24.49
CA GLY A 224 -5.80 -5.46 25.86
C GLY A 224 -4.33 -5.54 26.29
N ARG A 225 -3.46 -6.16 25.47
CA ARG A 225 -2.06 -6.36 25.84
C ARG A 225 -1.26 -5.05 25.81
N PRO A 226 -0.38 -4.79 26.79
CA PRO A 226 0.31 -3.50 26.92
C PRO A 226 1.11 -3.07 25.67
N GLY A 227 1.78 -4.01 25.01
CA GLY A 227 2.56 -3.78 23.79
C GLY A 227 1.75 -3.88 22.49
N PHE A 228 0.44 -4.12 22.56
CA PHE A 228 -0.38 -4.24 21.36
C PHE A 228 -0.43 -2.92 20.60
N TRP A 229 -0.73 -1.79 21.24
CA TRP A 229 -0.84 -0.52 20.52
C TRP A 229 0.50 0.22 20.32
N TYR A 230 1.60 -0.32 20.86
CA TYR A 230 2.90 0.35 20.86
C TYR A 230 3.88 -0.29 19.85
N GLY A 231 3.95 0.29 18.65
CA GLY A 231 4.72 -0.22 17.50
C GLY A 231 6.08 0.45 17.27
N ARG A 232 6.47 1.42 18.11
CA ARG A 232 7.56 2.37 17.87
C ARG A 232 8.83 1.80 17.25
N ARG A 233 9.40 0.74 17.84
CA ARG A 233 10.66 0.12 17.35
C ARG A 233 10.50 -0.55 15.99
N LEU A 234 9.41 -1.29 15.79
CA LEU A 234 9.13 -1.98 14.53
C LEU A 234 9.01 -0.99 13.39
N VAL A 235 8.15 0.02 13.59
CA VAL A 235 7.84 1.00 12.55
C VAL A 235 9.07 1.82 12.21
N ALA A 236 9.93 2.14 13.18
CA ALA A 236 11.22 2.79 12.93
C ALA A 236 12.16 1.94 12.05
N ARG A 237 12.27 0.63 12.32
CA ARG A 237 13.08 -0.30 11.51
C ARG A 237 12.53 -0.44 10.10
N LEU A 238 11.22 -0.64 9.96
CA LEU A 238 10.58 -0.80 8.66
C LEU A 238 10.70 0.49 7.84
N ARG A 239 10.45 1.66 8.42
CA ARG A 239 10.67 2.93 7.72
C ARG A 239 12.09 3.04 7.18
N ALA A 240 13.11 2.74 8.00
CA ALA A 240 14.50 2.76 7.55
C ALA A 240 14.77 1.76 6.42
N ALA A 241 14.23 0.53 6.52
CA ALA A 241 14.38 -0.50 5.49
C ALA A 241 13.70 -0.11 4.17
N HIS A 242 12.49 0.44 4.21
CA HIS A 242 11.76 0.89 3.02
C HIS A 242 12.44 2.09 2.36
N THR A 243 12.92 3.08 3.13
CA THR A 243 13.69 4.21 2.58
C THR A 243 14.99 3.71 1.92
N ALA A 244 15.72 2.81 2.58
CA ALA A 244 16.93 2.23 2.01
C ALA A 244 16.63 1.42 0.74
N ALA A 245 15.55 0.62 0.72
CA ALA A 245 15.13 -0.13 -0.46
C ALA A 245 14.85 0.80 -1.65
N GLY A 246 14.10 1.90 -1.44
CA GLY A 246 13.84 2.88 -2.49
C GLY A 246 15.13 3.47 -3.08
N LEU A 247 16.04 3.94 -2.23
CA LEU A 247 17.32 4.49 -2.68
C LEU A 247 18.18 3.45 -3.43
N LEU A 248 18.22 2.21 -2.94
CA LEU A 248 18.92 1.12 -3.61
C LEU A 248 18.29 0.75 -4.95
N THR A 249 16.97 0.85 -5.11
CA THR A 249 16.28 0.65 -6.40
C THR A 249 16.72 1.70 -7.41
N VAL A 250 16.82 2.97 -7.01
CA VAL A 250 17.35 4.04 -7.89
C VAL A 250 18.81 3.77 -8.26
N ALA A 251 19.64 3.42 -7.27
CA ALA A 251 21.06 3.11 -7.51
C ALA A 251 21.21 1.91 -8.45
N ALA A 252 20.45 0.83 -8.26
CA ALA A 252 20.49 -0.35 -9.12
C ALA A 252 20.07 -0.03 -10.56
N ALA A 253 19.04 0.81 -10.76
CA ALA A 253 18.58 1.20 -12.09
C ALA A 253 19.64 1.96 -12.90
N ILE A 254 20.55 2.67 -12.24
CA ILE A 254 21.66 3.38 -12.88
C ILE A 254 22.90 2.48 -13.00
N ALA A 255 23.22 1.74 -11.93
CA ALA A 255 24.42 0.92 -11.85
C ALA A 255 24.38 -0.24 -12.83
N ALA A 256 23.25 -0.93 -12.98
CA ALA A 256 23.14 -2.12 -13.82
C ALA A 256 23.51 -1.88 -15.31
N PRO A 257 22.91 -0.91 -16.03
CA PRO A 257 23.28 -0.64 -17.42
C PRO A 257 24.72 -0.11 -17.55
N THR A 258 25.16 0.74 -16.61
CA THR A 258 26.51 1.31 -16.61
C THR A 258 27.58 0.22 -16.42
N ALA A 259 27.39 -0.66 -15.44
CA ALA A 259 28.29 -1.78 -15.19
C ALA A 259 28.24 -2.85 -16.29
N ALA A 260 27.10 -3.03 -16.96
CA ALA A 260 27.01 -3.94 -18.11
C ALA A 260 27.83 -3.43 -19.31
N LEU A 261 27.89 -2.11 -19.51
CA LEU A 261 28.75 -1.50 -20.52
C LEU A 261 30.24 -1.67 -20.18
N ASP A 262 30.64 -1.33 -18.96
CA ASP A 262 32.05 -1.33 -18.56
C ASP A 262 32.65 -2.76 -18.47
N ARG A 263 31.81 -3.79 -18.30
CA ARG A 263 32.21 -5.21 -18.34
C ARG A 263 32.49 -5.73 -19.75
N ARG A 264 32.21 -4.95 -20.80
CA ARG A 264 32.50 -5.39 -22.19
C ARG A 264 34.01 -5.43 -22.42
N PRO A 265 34.51 -6.38 -23.23
CA PRO A 265 35.93 -6.46 -23.57
C PRO A 265 36.44 -5.14 -24.17
N GLY A 266 37.66 -4.73 -23.80
CA GLY A 266 38.31 -3.52 -24.34
C GLY A 266 38.04 -2.21 -23.59
N GLY A 267 37.30 -2.24 -22.47
CA GLY A 267 37.10 -1.09 -21.59
C GLY A 267 38.24 -0.85 -20.57
N PRO A 268 38.28 0.31 -19.90
CA PRO A 268 39.26 0.59 -18.84
C PRO A 268 39.10 -0.38 -17.65
N ALA A 269 40.19 -1.07 -17.26
CA ALA A 269 40.16 -2.07 -16.19
C ALA A 269 39.61 -1.54 -14.85
N VAL A 270 39.89 -0.26 -14.52
CA VAL A 270 39.37 0.38 -13.30
C VAL A 270 37.85 0.46 -13.31
N LEU A 271 37.24 0.81 -14.45
CA LEU A 271 35.80 0.92 -14.58
C LEU A 271 35.11 -0.45 -14.56
N ASP A 272 35.74 -1.49 -15.11
CA ASP A 272 35.26 -2.88 -14.98
C ASP A 272 35.26 -3.31 -13.50
N VAL A 273 36.36 -3.10 -12.78
CA VAL A 273 36.45 -3.44 -11.35
C VAL A 273 35.40 -2.70 -10.54
N LEU A 274 35.24 -1.38 -10.73
CA LEU A 274 34.19 -0.59 -10.08
C LEU A 274 32.79 -1.07 -10.48
N GLY A 275 32.58 -1.41 -11.75
CA GLY A 275 31.36 -1.98 -12.28
C GLY A 275 31.00 -3.35 -11.71
N ARG A 276 31.93 -4.07 -11.09
CA ARG A 276 31.66 -5.30 -10.33
C ARG A 276 31.45 -5.03 -8.84
N LEU A 277 32.31 -4.20 -8.25
CA LEU A 277 32.27 -3.88 -6.82
C LEU A 277 30.98 -3.15 -6.43
N LEU A 278 30.52 -2.22 -7.27
CA LEU A 278 29.35 -1.40 -6.96
C LEU A 278 28.05 -2.22 -6.94
N PRO A 279 27.69 -3.02 -7.97
CA PRO A 279 26.57 -3.95 -7.86
C PRO A 279 26.69 -4.95 -6.72
N ALA A 280 27.90 -5.46 -6.43
CA ALA A 280 28.11 -6.35 -5.28
C ALA A 280 27.80 -5.65 -3.94
N ALA A 281 28.24 -4.40 -3.77
CA ALA A 281 27.92 -3.59 -2.60
C ALA A 281 26.41 -3.28 -2.50
N LEU A 282 25.76 -2.97 -3.63
CA LEU A 282 24.30 -2.79 -3.68
C LEU A 282 23.55 -4.05 -3.27
N LEU A 283 23.96 -5.23 -3.75
CA LEU A 283 23.37 -6.51 -3.38
C LEU A 283 23.59 -6.84 -1.90
N ALA A 284 24.79 -6.59 -1.37
CA ALA A 284 25.08 -6.77 0.06
C ALA A 284 24.20 -5.85 0.93
N TRP A 285 24.02 -4.59 0.53
CA TRP A 285 23.16 -3.65 1.24
C TRP A 285 21.69 -4.02 1.14
N ALA A 286 21.24 -4.50 -0.03
CA ALA A 286 19.89 -5.03 -0.22
C ALA A 286 19.63 -6.26 0.66
N ALA A 287 20.60 -7.17 0.79
CA ALA A 287 20.52 -8.31 1.71
C ALA A 287 20.40 -7.85 3.17
N ALA A 288 21.13 -6.80 3.58
CA ALA A 288 20.97 -6.21 4.91
C ALA A 288 19.56 -5.62 5.11
N VAL A 289 19.00 -4.93 4.12
CA VAL A 289 17.61 -4.43 4.15
C VAL A 289 16.61 -5.59 4.32
N VAL A 290 16.71 -6.64 3.51
CA VAL A 290 15.85 -7.83 3.60
C VAL A 290 15.99 -8.48 4.96
N TRP A 291 17.22 -8.61 5.49
CA TRP A 291 17.46 -9.13 6.83
C TRP A 291 16.78 -8.30 7.92
N VAL A 292 16.78 -6.96 7.83
CA VAL A 292 16.04 -6.09 8.76
C VAL A 292 14.55 -6.35 8.72
N VAL A 293 13.98 -6.49 7.52
CA VAL A 293 12.55 -6.80 7.33
C VAL A 293 12.19 -8.21 7.83
N CYS A 294 13.12 -9.15 7.67
CA CYS A 294 13.00 -10.52 8.14
C CYS A 294 13.09 -10.66 9.65
N ARG A 295 13.93 -9.84 10.30
CA ARG A 295 14.15 -9.94 11.75
C ARG A 295 12.91 -9.53 12.54
N ARG A 296 12.62 -10.34 13.57
CA ARG A 296 11.46 -10.23 14.46
C ARG A 296 11.42 -8.83 15.09
N GLY A 297 10.24 -8.23 15.17
CA GLY A 297 10.12 -6.88 15.70
C GLY A 297 8.76 -6.53 16.29
N ARG A 298 8.07 -7.42 17.02
CA ARG A 298 7.02 -6.96 17.93
C ARG A 298 6.79 -7.98 19.04
N THR A 299 6.73 -7.49 20.26
CA THR A 299 6.26 -8.23 21.43
C THR A 299 5.01 -7.52 21.89
N GLU A 300 3.86 -8.20 21.85
CA GLU A 300 2.59 -7.59 22.29
C GLU A 300 2.46 -7.58 23.82
N HIS A 301 3.22 -8.42 24.51
CA HIS A 301 3.16 -8.57 25.96
C HIS A 301 3.94 -7.50 26.73
N LEU A 302 4.90 -6.81 26.10
CA LEU A 302 5.80 -5.87 26.75
C LEU A 302 5.95 -4.60 25.92
N LEU A 303 6.09 -3.45 26.60
CA LEU A 303 6.39 -2.17 25.97
C LEU A 303 7.86 -2.14 25.51
N ASP A 304 8.12 -2.31 24.22
CA ASP A 304 9.48 -2.25 23.66
C ASP A 304 9.94 -0.78 23.47
N ARG A 305 10.61 -0.24 24.48
CA ARG A 305 11.14 1.14 24.47
C ARG A 305 12.50 1.27 23.78
N GLN A 306 13.13 0.17 23.35
CA GLN A 306 14.44 0.23 22.71
C GLN A 306 14.33 0.80 21.29
N LEU A 307 15.28 1.65 20.91
CA LEU A 307 15.43 2.12 19.54
C LEU A 307 16.79 1.68 19.01
N ASP A 308 16.81 0.95 17.90
CA ASP A 308 18.06 0.60 17.21
C ASP A 308 18.57 1.81 16.41
N ARG A 309 18.91 2.90 17.12
CA ARG A 309 19.22 4.21 16.54
C ARG A 309 20.29 4.12 15.46
N HIS A 310 21.33 3.33 15.70
CA HIS A 310 22.40 3.11 14.73
C HIS A 310 21.90 2.45 13.45
N LEU A 311 21.08 1.41 13.55
CA LEU A 311 20.51 0.72 12.38
C LEU A 311 19.56 1.63 11.61
N VAL A 312 18.63 2.29 12.33
CA VAL A 312 17.62 3.18 11.74
C VAL A 312 18.26 4.37 11.02
N ARG A 313 19.41 4.86 11.51
CA ARG A 313 20.16 5.97 10.90
C ARG A 313 21.12 5.50 9.79
N ARG A 314 21.90 4.45 10.03
CA ARG A 314 22.96 4.01 9.09
C ARG A 314 22.41 3.34 7.84
N LEU A 315 21.29 2.62 7.93
CA LEU A 315 20.77 1.86 6.79
C LEU A 315 20.36 2.79 5.62
N PRO A 316 19.55 3.85 5.83
CA PRO A 316 19.23 4.80 4.75
C PRO A 316 20.44 5.63 4.31
N LEU A 317 21.30 6.06 5.25
CA LEU A 317 22.49 6.85 4.91
C LEU A 317 23.49 6.07 4.06
N GLY A 318 23.68 4.77 4.34
CA GLY A 318 24.52 3.91 3.50
C GLY A 318 23.93 3.70 2.11
N ALA A 319 22.61 3.54 2.01
CA ALA A 319 21.93 3.46 0.71
C ALA A 319 22.06 4.78 -0.08
N LEU A 320 21.96 5.93 0.60
CA LEU A 320 22.19 7.24 0.01
C LEU A 320 23.63 7.41 -0.48
N LEU A 321 24.62 7.01 0.33
CA LEU A 321 26.02 7.03 -0.06
C LEU A 321 26.27 6.17 -1.30
N LEU A 322 25.73 4.95 -1.34
CA LEU A 322 25.84 4.07 -2.51
C LEU A 322 25.18 4.70 -3.75
N LEU A 323 24.03 5.36 -3.60
CA LEU A 323 23.39 6.09 -4.70
C LEU A 323 24.28 7.25 -5.21
N LEU A 324 24.88 8.03 -4.32
CA LEU A 324 25.79 9.12 -4.69
C LEU A 324 27.03 8.59 -5.41
N LEU A 325 27.66 7.54 -4.88
CA LEU A 325 28.80 6.87 -5.53
C LEU A 325 28.40 6.32 -6.91
N THR A 326 27.19 5.75 -7.03
CA THR A 326 26.65 5.29 -8.31
C THR A 326 26.46 6.45 -9.30
N ALA A 327 25.95 7.59 -8.85
CA ALA A 327 25.76 8.76 -9.71
C ALA A 327 27.11 9.30 -10.22
N VAL A 328 28.14 9.34 -9.36
CA VAL A 328 29.50 9.72 -9.75
C VAL A 328 30.08 8.72 -10.76
N TYR A 329 29.97 7.42 -10.47
CA TYR A 329 30.44 6.35 -11.37
C TYR A 329 29.75 6.40 -12.74
N ALA A 330 28.43 6.60 -12.78
CA ALA A 330 27.67 6.73 -14.02
C ALA A 330 28.01 8.03 -14.76
N GLY A 331 28.21 9.14 -14.05
CA GLY A 331 28.57 10.43 -14.61
C GLY A 331 29.98 10.50 -15.22
N TRP A 332 30.84 9.50 -14.96
CA TRP A 332 32.18 9.41 -15.53
C TRP A 332 32.14 9.33 -17.06
N SER A 333 33.07 10.02 -17.71
CA SER A 333 33.10 10.11 -19.18
C SER A 333 33.39 8.76 -19.83
N ARG A 334 32.52 8.34 -20.75
CA ARG A 334 32.65 7.13 -21.56
C ARG A 334 32.46 7.49 -23.04
N PRO A 335 33.55 7.77 -23.78
CA PRO A 335 33.46 8.09 -25.21
C PRO A 335 32.76 6.97 -25.99
N GLY A 336 31.90 7.35 -26.94
CA GLY A 336 31.17 6.39 -27.78
C GLY A 336 29.94 5.74 -27.14
N TRP A 337 29.63 6.02 -25.87
CA TRP A 337 28.38 5.54 -25.26
C TRP A 337 27.18 6.33 -25.79
N THR A 338 26.27 5.64 -26.49
CA THR A 338 25.02 6.19 -27.01
C THR A 338 23.82 5.51 -26.36
N SER A 339 22.73 6.26 -26.22
CA SER A 339 21.44 5.70 -25.78
C SER A 339 20.74 5.06 -26.97
N ALA A 340 20.42 3.78 -26.86
CA ALA A 340 19.70 3.02 -27.87
C ALA A 340 18.78 2.01 -27.19
N GLY A 341 17.59 1.80 -27.76
CA GLY A 341 16.60 0.89 -27.19
C GLY A 341 16.15 1.30 -25.78
N ARG A 342 15.68 0.32 -25.02
CA ARG A 342 15.32 0.48 -23.60
C ARG A 342 16.55 0.31 -22.73
N LEU A 343 16.67 1.09 -21.65
CA LEU A 343 17.80 1.09 -20.72
C LEU A 343 17.96 -0.28 -20.04
N ALA A 344 16.88 -0.78 -19.44
CA ALA A 344 16.66 -2.13 -18.91
C ALA A 344 15.36 -2.09 -18.08
N GLY A 345 14.53 -3.13 -18.14
CA GLY A 345 13.31 -3.18 -17.31
C GLY A 345 12.47 -4.45 -17.41
N ASP A 346 12.46 -5.11 -18.57
CA ASP A 346 11.60 -6.28 -18.82
C ASP A 346 11.80 -7.41 -17.80
N THR A 347 13.06 -7.75 -17.50
CA THR A 347 13.40 -8.78 -16.51
C THR A 347 13.13 -8.34 -15.07
N THR A 348 13.24 -7.04 -14.78
CA THR A 348 13.05 -6.50 -13.42
C THR A 348 11.57 -6.50 -13.04
N PHE A 349 10.71 -5.91 -13.89
CA PHE A 349 9.26 -5.90 -13.63
C PHE A 349 8.66 -7.31 -13.69
N GLY A 350 9.15 -8.18 -14.59
CA GLY A 350 8.74 -9.58 -14.62
C GLY A 350 9.17 -10.35 -13.37
N GLY A 351 10.40 -10.18 -12.90
CA GLY A 351 10.88 -10.77 -11.66
C GLY A 351 10.11 -10.27 -10.42
N LEU A 352 9.78 -8.98 -10.38
CA LEU A 352 8.94 -8.39 -9.33
C LEU A 352 7.53 -8.98 -9.33
N ALA A 353 6.89 -9.07 -10.50
CA ALA A 353 5.55 -9.64 -10.66
C ALA A 353 5.53 -11.12 -10.24
N LEU A 354 6.51 -11.91 -10.69
CA LEU A 354 6.67 -13.31 -10.28
C LEU A 354 6.87 -13.43 -8.77
N GLY A 355 7.79 -12.65 -8.19
CA GLY A 355 8.07 -12.64 -6.76
C GLY A 355 6.84 -12.28 -5.93
N GLN A 356 6.07 -11.28 -6.35
CA GLN A 356 4.81 -10.91 -5.72
C GLN A 356 3.77 -12.05 -5.80
N GLY A 357 3.61 -12.69 -6.95
CA GLY A 357 2.73 -13.84 -7.12
C GLY A 357 3.12 -15.00 -6.19
N LEU A 358 4.41 -15.35 -6.14
CA LEU A 358 4.92 -16.39 -5.24
C LEU A 358 4.71 -16.04 -3.76
N LEU A 359 4.92 -14.78 -3.37
CA LEU A 359 4.66 -14.31 -2.00
C LEU A 359 3.16 -14.44 -1.65
N VAL A 360 2.26 -14.08 -2.56
CA VAL A 360 0.80 -14.20 -2.35
C VAL A 360 0.40 -15.67 -2.24
N VAL A 361 0.94 -16.55 -3.08
CA VAL A 361 0.67 -18.00 -3.00
C VAL A 361 1.18 -18.58 -1.67
N ALA A 362 2.42 -18.26 -1.28
CA ALA A 362 2.99 -18.68 0.00
C ALA A 362 2.17 -18.14 1.19
N LEU A 363 1.68 -16.89 1.09
CA LEU A 363 0.80 -16.29 2.10
C LEU A 363 -0.54 -17.02 2.16
N GLY A 364 -1.11 -17.40 1.01
CA GLY A 364 -2.31 -18.22 0.89
C GLY A 364 -2.17 -19.59 1.56
N ILE A 365 -1.09 -20.31 1.26
CA ILE A 365 -0.77 -21.61 1.88
C ILE A 365 -0.64 -21.46 3.40
N THR A 366 0.10 -20.43 3.84
CA THR A 366 0.33 -20.15 5.27
C THR A 366 -0.99 -19.80 5.98
N ALA A 367 -1.82 -18.96 5.35
CA ALA A 367 -3.12 -18.56 5.88
C ALA A 367 -4.08 -19.76 5.99
N HIS A 368 -4.13 -20.60 4.96
CA HIS A 368 -4.95 -21.79 4.95
C HIS A 368 -4.51 -22.79 6.01
N ALA A 369 -3.19 -22.99 6.18
CA ALA A 369 -2.66 -23.83 7.25
C ALA A 369 -3.04 -23.32 8.64
N LEU A 370 -3.03 -22.00 8.87
CA LEU A 370 -3.51 -21.40 10.12
C LEU A 370 -5.01 -21.63 10.29
N TYR A 371 -5.82 -21.36 9.27
CA TYR A 371 -7.28 -21.53 9.31
C TYR A 371 -7.68 -22.98 9.63
N ARG A 372 -7.03 -23.97 9.02
CA ARG A 372 -7.34 -25.39 9.25
C ARG A 372 -7.13 -25.84 10.71
N THR A 373 -6.29 -25.15 11.48
CA THR A 373 -6.07 -25.50 12.89
C THR A 373 -7.24 -25.12 13.79
N ARG A 374 -7.94 -24.03 13.48
CA ARG A 374 -9.11 -23.59 14.22
C ARG A 374 -10.06 -22.84 13.29
N PRO A 375 -10.88 -23.56 12.50
CA PRO A 375 -11.80 -22.93 11.57
C PRO A 375 -12.76 -22.00 12.33
N ASP A 376 -12.72 -20.71 11.99
CA ASP A 376 -13.65 -19.71 12.51
C ASP A 376 -14.68 -19.40 11.42
N PRO A 377 -15.99 -19.61 11.66
CA PRO A 377 -17.06 -19.25 10.72
C PRO A 377 -17.04 -17.76 10.30
N ARG A 378 -16.48 -16.88 11.14
CA ARG A 378 -16.34 -15.44 10.86
C ARG A 378 -15.12 -15.12 10.00
N ALA A 379 -14.23 -16.08 9.75
CA ALA A 379 -13.03 -15.85 8.95
C ALA A 379 -13.40 -15.59 7.48
N VAL A 380 -13.07 -14.38 7.02
CA VAL A 380 -13.23 -13.94 5.62
C VAL A 380 -12.58 -14.96 4.67
N LEU A 381 -13.36 -15.42 3.68
CA LEU A 381 -12.91 -16.35 2.65
C LEU A 381 -12.24 -17.62 3.21
N ARG A 382 -12.77 -18.18 4.31
CA ARG A 382 -12.20 -19.37 4.97
C ARG A 382 -10.71 -19.17 5.32
N GLY A 383 -10.38 -17.97 5.81
CA GLY A 383 -9.04 -17.56 6.20
C GLY A 383 -8.16 -16.98 5.08
N LEU A 384 -8.65 -16.88 3.85
CA LEU A 384 -7.90 -16.31 2.71
C LEU A 384 -8.07 -14.79 2.56
N GLY A 385 -8.76 -14.12 3.48
CA GLY A 385 -8.96 -12.67 3.44
C GLY A 385 -7.65 -11.87 3.29
N GLY A 386 -6.64 -12.19 4.10
CA GLY A 386 -5.34 -11.50 4.02
C GLY A 386 -4.55 -11.74 2.73
N PRO A 387 -4.39 -12.99 2.25
CA PRO A 387 -3.85 -13.26 0.91
C PRO A 387 -4.59 -12.52 -0.21
N ALA A 388 -5.93 -12.44 -0.13
CA ALA A 388 -6.74 -11.79 -1.16
C ALA A 388 -6.46 -10.28 -1.23
N VAL A 389 -6.44 -9.58 -0.10
CA VAL A 389 -6.08 -8.15 -0.10
C VAL A 389 -4.62 -7.90 -0.44
N ALA A 390 -3.69 -8.81 -0.09
CA ALA A 390 -2.30 -8.73 -0.54
C ALA A 390 -2.18 -8.84 -2.07
N MET A 391 -2.94 -9.76 -2.70
CA MET A 391 -3.01 -9.86 -4.16
C MET A 391 -3.56 -8.59 -4.79
N LEU A 392 -4.65 -8.04 -4.24
CA LEU A 392 -5.21 -6.77 -4.72
C LEU A 392 -4.22 -5.61 -4.60
N ALA A 393 -3.45 -5.55 -3.51
CA ALA A 393 -2.40 -4.55 -3.35
C ALA A 393 -1.32 -4.67 -4.43
N CYS A 394 -0.82 -5.89 -4.71
CA CYS A 394 0.13 -6.15 -5.79
C CYS A 394 -0.44 -5.80 -7.16
N ALA A 395 -1.69 -6.18 -7.44
CA ALA A 395 -2.38 -5.88 -8.69
C ALA A 395 -2.56 -4.36 -8.89
N LEU A 396 -3.01 -3.64 -7.86
CA LEU A 396 -3.12 -2.18 -7.88
C LEU A 396 -1.77 -1.52 -8.15
N GLY A 397 -0.71 -1.96 -7.46
CA GLY A 397 0.65 -1.46 -7.69
C GLY A 397 1.13 -1.69 -9.13
N GLY A 398 0.90 -2.88 -9.68
CA GLY A 398 1.28 -3.22 -11.05
C GLY A 398 0.51 -2.41 -12.09
N VAL A 399 -0.82 -2.36 -11.98
CA VAL A 399 -1.69 -1.60 -12.90
C VAL A 399 -1.38 -0.10 -12.85
N MET A 400 -1.20 0.48 -11.66
CA MET A 400 -0.82 1.89 -11.53
C MET A 400 0.55 2.17 -12.14
N SER A 401 1.53 1.30 -11.92
CA SER A 401 2.87 1.43 -12.50
C SER A 401 2.82 1.35 -14.02
N GLY A 402 2.13 0.34 -14.57
CA GLY A 402 1.98 0.15 -16.00
C GLY A 402 1.22 1.30 -16.67
N GLY A 403 0.09 1.72 -16.08
CA GLY A 403 -0.71 2.83 -16.59
C GLY A 403 0.04 4.17 -16.61
N VAL A 404 0.79 4.49 -15.56
CA VAL A 404 1.61 5.73 -15.52
C VAL A 404 2.74 5.67 -16.55
N CYS A 405 3.48 4.56 -16.62
CA CYS A 405 4.58 4.42 -17.57
C CYS A 405 4.08 4.49 -19.02
N GLN A 406 2.97 3.82 -19.34
CA GLN A 406 2.35 3.88 -20.66
C GLN A 406 1.89 5.31 -20.98
N ARG A 407 1.17 5.96 -20.06
CA ARG A 407 0.63 7.30 -20.32
C ARG A 407 1.72 8.34 -20.54
N VAL A 408 2.83 8.24 -19.82
CA VAL A 408 3.99 9.11 -20.00
C VAL A 408 4.72 8.80 -21.31
N ALA A 409 4.88 7.51 -21.66
CA ALA A 409 5.46 7.13 -22.93
C ALA A 409 4.65 7.69 -24.11
N ASP A 410 3.33 7.54 -24.11
CA ASP A 410 2.45 8.07 -25.16
C ASP A 410 2.55 9.61 -25.26
N TRP A 411 2.65 10.30 -24.11
CA TRP A 411 2.83 11.75 -24.07
C TRP A 411 4.19 12.19 -24.64
N LEU A 412 5.27 11.50 -24.30
CA LEU A 412 6.60 11.78 -24.81
C LEU A 412 6.70 11.48 -26.31
N ASP A 413 6.25 10.31 -26.73
CA ASP A 413 6.40 9.80 -28.09
C ASP A 413 5.48 10.53 -29.09
N GLY A 414 4.26 10.89 -28.66
CA GLY A 414 3.26 11.57 -29.48
C GLY A 414 2.76 10.73 -30.66
N THR A 415 3.55 10.65 -31.73
CA THR A 415 3.19 9.96 -32.99
C THR A 415 3.43 8.45 -32.96
N GLY A 416 3.98 7.89 -31.88
CA GLY A 416 4.19 6.45 -31.75
C GLY A 416 5.43 5.89 -32.47
N THR A 417 6.39 6.74 -32.84
CA THR A 417 7.47 6.37 -33.77
C THR A 417 8.88 6.77 -33.32
N SER A 418 9.02 7.50 -32.22
CA SER A 418 10.30 8.08 -31.79
C SER A 418 10.96 7.31 -30.65
N ILE A 419 10.20 6.60 -29.82
CA ILE A 419 10.75 5.81 -28.70
C ILE A 419 10.15 4.39 -28.63
N PRO A 420 10.92 3.38 -28.17
CA PRO A 420 10.39 2.02 -27.95
C PRO A 420 9.28 1.89 -26.90
N GLY A 421 9.14 2.85 -26.00
CA GLY A 421 8.14 2.84 -24.92
C GLY A 421 8.53 1.94 -23.74
N PRO A 422 7.59 1.68 -22.81
CA PRO A 422 7.88 1.02 -21.55
C PRO A 422 8.13 -0.49 -21.72
N PRO A 423 8.67 -1.17 -20.69
CA PRO A 423 8.81 -2.61 -20.63
C PRO A 423 7.53 -3.35 -21.04
N VAL A 424 7.72 -4.42 -21.80
CA VAL A 424 6.64 -5.30 -22.28
C VAL A 424 5.77 -5.76 -21.12
N MET A 425 6.37 -6.14 -19.99
CA MET A 425 5.65 -6.56 -18.79
C MET A 425 4.61 -5.53 -18.33
N LEU A 426 4.97 -4.24 -18.34
CA LEU A 426 4.07 -3.16 -17.90
C LEU A 426 2.90 -2.97 -18.88
N THR A 427 3.14 -3.14 -20.18
CA THR A 427 2.07 -3.11 -21.20
C THR A 427 1.07 -4.27 -21.01
N TRP A 428 1.57 -5.47 -20.72
CA TRP A 428 0.73 -6.63 -20.40
C TRP A 428 -0.05 -6.47 -19.09
N GLN A 429 0.52 -5.79 -18.08
CA GLN A 429 -0.21 -5.48 -16.85
C GLN A 429 -1.33 -4.46 -17.09
N ALA A 430 -1.12 -3.47 -17.96
CA ALA A 430 -2.16 -2.52 -18.33
C ALA A 430 -3.32 -3.21 -19.10
N SER A 431 -3.02 -4.17 -19.97
CA SER A 431 -4.05 -4.91 -20.73
C SER A 431 -4.92 -5.84 -19.88
N VAL A 432 -4.62 -6.02 -18.59
CA VAL A 432 -5.48 -6.74 -17.63
C VAL A 432 -6.71 -5.89 -17.24
N ILE A 433 -6.68 -4.58 -17.43
CA ILE A 433 -7.77 -3.68 -16.99
C ILE A 433 -9.10 -4.02 -17.67
N PRO A 434 -9.23 -4.10 -19.02
CA PRO A 434 -10.52 -4.40 -19.64
C PRO A 434 -11.17 -5.73 -19.20
N PRO A 435 -10.47 -6.89 -19.18
CA PRO A 435 -11.07 -8.13 -18.71
C PRO A 435 -11.42 -8.09 -17.22
N LEU A 436 -10.64 -7.39 -16.39
CA LEU A 436 -10.98 -7.20 -14.99
C LEU A 436 -12.25 -6.36 -14.80
N LEU A 437 -12.40 -5.28 -15.56
CA LEU A 437 -13.60 -4.45 -15.55
C LEU A 437 -14.84 -5.25 -15.97
N LEU A 438 -14.70 -6.14 -16.95
CA LEU A 438 -15.79 -7.04 -17.35
C LEU A 438 -16.20 -7.97 -16.20
N VAL A 439 -15.24 -8.60 -15.51
CA VAL A 439 -15.51 -9.45 -14.34
C VAL A 439 -16.24 -8.65 -13.24
N LEU A 440 -15.77 -7.43 -12.96
CA LEU A 440 -16.40 -6.54 -11.98
C LEU A 440 -17.81 -6.13 -12.40
N LEU A 441 -18.04 -5.83 -13.67
CA LEU A 441 -19.36 -5.45 -14.18
C LEU A 441 -20.35 -6.59 -14.08
N VAL A 442 -19.95 -7.81 -14.43
CA VAL A 442 -20.77 -9.03 -14.27
C VAL A 442 -21.11 -9.25 -12.79
N LEU A 443 -20.12 -9.11 -11.90
CA LEU A 443 -20.32 -9.31 -10.47
C LEU A 443 -21.24 -8.25 -9.87
N CYS A 444 -21.03 -6.97 -10.19
CA CYS A 444 -21.89 -5.86 -9.78
C CYS A 444 -23.32 -6.03 -10.31
N GLY A 445 -23.48 -6.45 -11.57
CA GLY A 445 -24.79 -6.75 -12.15
C GLY A 445 -25.52 -7.87 -11.40
N ARG A 446 -24.80 -8.94 -11.04
CA ARG A 446 -25.35 -10.06 -10.26
C ARG A 446 -25.80 -9.62 -8.86
N LEU A 447 -24.97 -8.86 -8.16
CA LEU A 447 -25.27 -8.36 -6.81
C LEU A 447 -26.42 -7.35 -6.83
N ALA A 448 -26.42 -6.41 -7.79
CA ALA A 448 -27.52 -5.48 -7.97
C ALA A 448 -28.84 -6.20 -8.29
N GLY A 449 -28.79 -7.23 -9.14
CA GLY A 449 -29.94 -8.09 -9.43
C GLY A 449 -30.47 -8.81 -8.18
N ARG A 450 -29.58 -9.36 -7.35
CA ARG A 450 -29.95 -10.01 -6.07
C ARG A 450 -30.57 -9.01 -5.09
N ALA A 451 -29.94 -7.86 -4.87
CA ALA A 451 -30.46 -6.82 -3.98
C ALA A 451 -31.83 -6.30 -4.43
N ARG A 452 -32.05 -6.15 -5.75
CA ARG A 452 -33.36 -5.77 -6.30
C ARG A 452 -34.43 -6.85 -6.03
N ARG A 453 -34.11 -8.13 -6.18
CA ARG A 453 -35.04 -9.23 -5.86
C ARG A 453 -35.35 -9.28 -4.37
N LEU A 454 -34.33 -9.15 -3.52
CA LEU A 454 -34.49 -9.11 -2.06
C LEU A 454 -35.33 -7.92 -1.61
N ALA A 455 -35.07 -6.73 -2.16
CA ALA A 455 -35.87 -5.53 -1.86
C ALA A 455 -37.34 -5.68 -2.24
N ARG A 456 -37.68 -6.48 -3.26
CA ARG A 456 -39.06 -6.79 -3.62
C ARG A 456 -39.67 -7.78 -2.62
N ALA A 457 -38.94 -8.83 -2.25
CA ALA A 457 -39.40 -9.84 -1.30
C ALA A 457 -39.61 -9.28 0.12
N LEU A 458 -38.76 -8.34 0.56
CA LEU A 458 -38.82 -7.75 1.90
C LEU A 458 -40.00 -6.82 2.13
N ARG A 459 -40.73 -6.36 1.09
CA ARG A 459 -41.85 -5.42 1.26
C ARG A 459 -42.94 -5.97 2.18
N ALA A 460 -43.35 -7.22 1.92
CA ALA A 460 -44.36 -7.91 2.72
C ALA A 460 -43.88 -8.20 4.16
N THR A 461 -42.57 -8.27 4.40
CA THR A 461 -42.02 -8.39 5.76
C THR A 461 -42.01 -7.04 6.47
N VAL A 462 -41.60 -5.97 5.79
CA VAL A 462 -41.63 -4.61 6.35
C VAL A 462 -43.04 -4.21 6.76
N GLU A 463 -44.06 -4.49 5.94
CA GLU A 463 -45.45 -4.22 6.28
C GLU A 463 -45.92 -4.99 7.53
N ARG A 464 -45.45 -6.24 7.70
CA ARG A 464 -45.75 -7.05 8.89
C ARG A 464 -45.02 -6.59 10.16
N ASP A 465 -43.81 -6.06 10.01
CA ASP A 465 -42.99 -5.59 11.14
C ASP A 465 -43.53 -4.29 11.79
N HIS A 466 -44.45 -3.60 11.12
CA HIS A 466 -45.03 -2.33 11.58
C HIS A 466 -46.56 -2.40 11.69
N PRO A 467 -47.11 -3.23 12.60
CA PRO A 467 -48.55 -3.38 12.78
C PRO A 467 -49.17 -2.08 13.33
N GLY A 468 -50.33 -1.70 12.80
CA GLY A 468 -51.10 -0.52 13.26
C GLY A 468 -50.67 0.82 12.64
N GLU A 469 -49.57 0.85 11.90
CA GLU A 469 -49.11 2.02 11.15
C GLU A 469 -49.86 2.16 9.80
N PRO A 470 -50.16 3.39 9.32
CA PRO A 470 -50.77 3.59 8.01
C PRO A 470 -49.93 2.97 6.87
N SER A 471 -50.58 2.29 5.94
CA SER A 471 -49.89 1.73 4.77
C SER A 471 -49.34 2.85 3.89
N ASP A 472 -48.02 2.91 3.77
CA ASP A 472 -47.30 3.83 2.89
C ASP A 472 -46.36 3.02 1.97
N PRO A 473 -46.73 2.82 0.70
CA PRO A 473 -45.94 2.04 -0.25
C PRO A 473 -44.54 2.62 -0.51
N GLU A 474 -44.36 3.95 -0.42
CA GLU A 474 -43.06 4.58 -0.61
C GLU A 474 -42.15 4.35 0.59
N ARG A 475 -42.66 4.54 1.81
CA ARG A 475 -41.94 4.22 3.05
C ARG A 475 -41.53 2.76 3.08
N THR A 476 -42.45 1.83 2.81
CA THR A 476 -42.17 0.39 2.74
C THR A 476 -41.09 0.09 1.70
N ARG A 477 -41.20 0.65 0.49
CA ARG A 477 -40.19 0.46 -0.57
C ARG A 477 -38.82 1.01 -0.16
N ARG A 478 -38.78 2.15 0.53
CA ARG A 478 -37.54 2.78 1.01
C ARG A 478 -36.88 1.90 2.07
N ILE A 479 -37.61 1.47 3.09
CA ILE A 479 -37.10 0.58 4.15
C ILE A 479 -36.60 -0.74 3.55
N ALA A 480 -37.41 -1.39 2.69
CA ALA A 480 -37.04 -2.65 2.06
C ALA A 480 -35.80 -2.52 1.17
N ARG A 481 -35.67 -1.41 0.42
CA ARG A 481 -34.48 -1.11 -0.37
C ARG A 481 -33.26 -0.90 0.51
N THR A 482 -33.38 -0.13 1.59
CA THR A 482 -32.27 0.12 2.52
C THR A 482 -31.80 -1.17 3.19
N ARG A 483 -32.74 -2.00 3.69
CA ARG A 483 -32.42 -3.33 4.26
C ARG A 483 -31.72 -4.23 3.24
N ALA A 484 -32.20 -4.28 1.99
CA ALA A 484 -31.58 -5.09 0.94
C ALA A 484 -30.23 -4.54 0.44
N MET A 485 -30.02 -3.22 0.47
CA MET A 485 -28.73 -2.63 0.15
C MET A 485 -27.71 -2.87 1.27
N ALA A 486 -28.15 -2.87 2.53
CA ALA A 486 -27.29 -3.20 3.67
C ALA A 486 -26.69 -4.61 3.53
N THR A 487 -27.43 -5.61 3.03
CA THR A 487 -26.87 -6.96 2.83
C THR A 487 -25.74 -7.04 1.79
N LEU A 488 -25.54 -6.01 0.95
CA LEU A 488 -24.42 -5.99 0.02
C LEU A 488 -23.06 -5.92 0.73
N THR A 489 -23.01 -5.38 1.96
CA THR A 489 -21.76 -5.38 2.74
C THR A 489 -21.35 -6.79 3.15
N ASP A 490 -22.32 -7.70 3.32
CA ASP A 490 -22.05 -9.11 3.62
C ASP A 490 -21.46 -9.86 2.41
N ASP A 491 -21.70 -9.34 1.19
CA ASP A 491 -21.14 -9.86 -0.06
C ASP A 491 -19.74 -9.29 -0.38
N ALA A 492 -19.21 -8.33 0.40
CA ALA A 492 -17.90 -7.74 0.17
C ALA A 492 -16.74 -8.77 0.13
N PRO A 493 -16.69 -9.80 1.01
CA PRO A 493 -15.74 -10.89 0.88
C PRO A 493 -15.76 -11.58 -0.48
N LEU A 494 -16.93 -11.81 -1.06
CA LEU A 494 -17.07 -12.44 -2.37
C LEU A 494 -16.45 -11.55 -3.45
N VAL A 495 -16.70 -10.24 -3.41
CA VAL A 495 -16.12 -9.28 -4.35
C VAL A 495 -14.61 -9.28 -4.27
N VAL A 496 -14.06 -9.21 -3.05
CA VAL A 496 -12.60 -9.26 -2.83
C VAL A 496 -12.03 -10.58 -3.33
N GLY A 497 -12.68 -11.71 -3.04
CA GLY A 497 -12.22 -13.05 -3.44
C GLY A 497 -12.21 -13.25 -4.95
N VAL A 498 -13.31 -12.91 -5.64
CA VAL A 498 -13.42 -13.02 -7.11
C VAL A 498 -12.42 -12.10 -7.79
N THR A 499 -12.33 -10.84 -7.36
CA THR A 499 -11.40 -9.86 -7.94
C THR A 499 -9.95 -10.28 -7.71
N SER A 500 -9.62 -10.78 -6.52
CA SER A 500 -8.29 -11.31 -6.21
C SER A 500 -7.95 -12.54 -7.06
N ALA A 501 -8.87 -13.48 -7.23
CA ALA A 501 -8.63 -14.66 -8.05
C ALA A 501 -8.46 -14.30 -9.53
N ALA A 502 -9.32 -13.43 -10.06
CA ALA A 502 -9.23 -12.94 -11.43
C ALA A 502 -7.91 -12.20 -11.68
N THR A 503 -7.49 -11.30 -10.79
CA THR A 503 -6.22 -10.58 -10.91
C THR A 503 -5.01 -11.49 -10.81
N LEU A 504 -5.04 -12.53 -9.98
CA LEU A 504 -3.95 -13.52 -9.92
C LEU A 504 -3.82 -14.28 -11.25
N VAL A 505 -4.94 -14.75 -11.81
CA VAL A 505 -4.96 -15.48 -13.09
C VAL A 505 -4.54 -14.58 -14.25
N LEU A 506 -5.13 -13.38 -14.35
CA LEU A 506 -4.81 -12.42 -15.40
C LEU A 506 -3.37 -11.92 -15.29
N GLY A 507 -2.86 -11.70 -14.08
CA GLY A 507 -1.47 -11.33 -13.82
C GLY A 507 -0.49 -12.44 -14.20
N ALA A 508 -0.83 -13.71 -13.93
CA ALA A 508 -0.04 -14.86 -14.37
C ALA A 508 -0.04 -14.98 -15.91
N ALA A 509 -1.19 -14.78 -16.56
CA ALA A 509 -1.29 -14.76 -18.02
C ALA A 509 -0.46 -13.62 -18.63
N ALA A 510 -0.52 -12.42 -18.05
CA ALA A 510 0.30 -11.27 -18.44
C ALA A 510 1.81 -11.57 -18.31
N LEU A 511 2.21 -12.21 -17.21
CA LEU A 511 3.60 -12.62 -16.97
C LEU A 511 4.07 -13.62 -18.02
N VAL A 512 3.28 -14.67 -18.29
CA VAL A 512 3.57 -15.70 -19.29
C VAL A 512 3.60 -15.09 -20.70
N GLY A 513 2.63 -14.25 -21.05
CA GLY A 513 2.56 -13.58 -22.34
C GLY A 513 3.78 -12.70 -22.60
N ALA A 514 4.15 -11.87 -21.62
CA ALA A 514 5.32 -10.99 -21.72
C ALA A 514 6.63 -11.77 -21.84
N LEU A 515 6.86 -12.77 -20.96
CA LEU A 515 8.11 -13.56 -20.98
C LEU A 515 8.19 -14.52 -22.16
N GLY A 516 7.06 -15.08 -22.59
CA GLY A 516 7.01 -16.06 -23.68
C GLY A 516 7.10 -15.43 -25.07
N THR A 517 6.56 -14.22 -25.26
CA THR A 517 6.55 -13.56 -26.58
C THR A 517 7.61 -12.50 -26.75
N GLY A 518 8.05 -11.85 -25.66
CA GLY A 518 8.91 -10.66 -25.72
C GLY A 518 8.28 -9.48 -26.48
N ARG A 519 6.96 -9.52 -26.73
CA ARG A 519 6.21 -8.51 -27.50
C ARG A 519 5.08 -7.94 -26.67
N THR A 520 4.67 -6.71 -26.98
CA THR A 520 3.47 -6.10 -26.41
C THR A 520 2.22 -6.93 -26.74
N PRO A 521 1.11 -6.81 -25.99
CA PRO A 521 -0.14 -7.52 -26.31
C PRO A 521 -0.56 -7.37 -27.77
N ALA A 522 -0.53 -6.14 -28.31
CA ALA A 522 -0.83 -5.87 -29.72
C ALA A 522 0.13 -6.59 -30.69
N GLY A 523 1.43 -6.61 -30.38
CA GLY A 523 2.43 -7.30 -31.20
C GLY A 523 2.34 -8.82 -31.12
N ALA A 524 1.85 -9.37 -30.01
CA ALA A 524 1.59 -10.80 -29.84
C ALA A 524 0.28 -11.24 -30.53
N ALA A 525 -0.72 -10.36 -30.58
CA ALA A 525 -2.00 -10.60 -31.25
C ALA A 525 -1.95 -10.33 -32.77
N ALA A 526 -0.86 -9.76 -33.30
CA ALA A 526 -0.71 -9.49 -34.71
C ALA A 526 -0.80 -10.78 -35.54
N GLY A 527 -1.72 -10.82 -36.52
CA GLY A 527 -1.97 -12.01 -37.34
C GLY A 527 -2.87 -13.06 -36.69
N THR A 528 -3.46 -12.77 -35.52
CA THR A 528 -4.52 -13.59 -34.91
C THR A 528 -5.90 -13.14 -35.39
N HIS A 529 -6.97 -13.76 -34.88
CA HIS A 529 -8.34 -13.41 -35.27
C HIS A 529 -8.63 -11.91 -35.06
N PRO A 530 -9.33 -11.20 -35.98
CA PRO A 530 -9.51 -9.75 -35.92
C PRO A 530 -10.09 -9.22 -34.60
N ALA A 531 -10.97 -9.99 -33.95
CA ALA A 531 -11.53 -9.64 -32.64
C ALA A 531 -10.46 -9.63 -31.52
N LEU A 532 -9.51 -10.57 -31.54
CA LEU A 532 -8.40 -10.64 -30.57
C LEU A 532 -7.38 -9.54 -30.85
N GLN A 533 -7.10 -9.28 -32.13
CA GLN A 533 -6.22 -8.19 -32.53
C GLN A 533 -6.80 -6.82 -32.14
N GLY A 534 -8.09 -6.60 -32.38
CA GLY A 534 -8.77 -5.36 -31.97
C GLY A 534 -8.78 -5.17 -30.45
N ALA A 535 -9.08 -6.23 -29.68
CA ALA A 535 -9.06 -6.19 -28.22
C ALA A 535 -7.66 -5.96 -27.62
N ALA A 536 -6.59 -6.35 -28.33
CA ALA A 536 -5.21 -6.13 -27.90
C ALA A 536 -4.66 -4.74 -28.27
N GLN A 537 -5.35 -4.01 -29.15
CA GLN A 537 -5.02 -2.64 -29.56
C GLN A 537 -5.73 -1.57 -28.71
N THR A 538 -6.81 -1.95 -28.02
CA THR A 538 -7.56 -1.13 -27.06
C THR A 538 -7.04 -1.34 -25.64
#